data_AF-A0A0N4Z0H0-F1
#
_entry.id   AF-A0A0N4Z0H0-F1
#
_cell.length_a   1.000
_cell.length_b   1.000
_cell.length_c   1.000
_cell.angle_alpha   90.00
_cell.angle_beta   90.00
_cell.angle_gamma   90.00
#
_symmetry.space_group_name_H-M   'P 1'
#
loop_
_entity.id
_entity.type
_entity.pdbx_description
1 polymer ?
#
loop_
_entity_poly.entity_id
_entity_poly.type
_entity_poly.pdbx_seq_one_letter_code
_entity_poly.pdbx_strand_id
1 'polypeptide(L)'
;MPLQEFQFVDYWGPVVVAAIFAVILFLLSFFIINWFCITKKDDFTVFEKLGKRYDVKLGPHDMTDIRRGGYASSIYKQREEAKMSLINIPEEH
;
A
#
# COMPACT_ATOMS: atom_id res chain seq x y z
N MET A 1 5.77 46.90 25.50
CA MET A 1 4.88 45.94 24.82
C MET A 1 4.25 45.08 25.90
N PRO A 2 2.92 44.94 25.97
CA PRO A 2 2.28 44.09 26.98
C PRO A 2 2.75 42.64 26.82
N LEU A 3 2.91 41.91 27.93
CA LEU A 3 3.25 40.49 27.89
C LEU A 3 2.07 39.73 27.27
N GLN A 4 2.35 39.02 26.17
CA GLN A 4 1.36 38.16 25.54
C GLN A 4 1.16 36.92 26.41
N GLU A 5 -0.05 36.76 26.95
CA GLU A 5 -0.43 35.53 27.65
C GLU A 5 -0.81 34.48 26.61
N PHE A 6 0.07 33.51 26.41
CA PHE A 6 -0.17 32.38 25.51
C PHE A 6 -0.97 31.31 26.26
N GLN A 7 -2.11 30.93 25.69
CA GLN A 7 -2.87 29.80 26.20
C GLN A 7 -2.40 28.52 25.52
N PHE A 8 -2.52 27.36 26.19
CA PHE A 8 -2.09 26.09 25.64
C PHE A 8 -2.69 25.78 24.27
N VAL A 9 -3.90 26.27 23.99
CA VAL A 9 -4.60 26.15 22.70
C VAL A 9 -3.82 26.79 21.54
N ASP A 10 -3.09 27.88 21.77
CA ASP A 10 -2.35 28.58 20.71
C ASP A 10 -1.21 27.72 20.15
N TYR A 11 -0.74 26.73 20.92
CA TYR A 11 0.28 25.77 20.49
C TYR A 11 -0.27 24.54 19.74
N TRP A 12 -1.59 24.33 19.73
CA TRP A 12 -2.22 23.20 19.02
C TRP A 12 -2.33 23.42 17.51
N GLY A 13 -2.21 24.67 17.04
CA GLY A 13 -2.33 25.01 15.62
C GLY A 13 -1.50 24.11 14.69
N PRO A 14 -0.18 23.97 14.90
CA PRO A 14 0.66 23.08 14.09
C PRO A 14 0.24 21.61 14.14
N VAL A 15 -0.24 21.13 15.29
CA VAL A 15 -0.69 19.74 15.47
C VAL A 15 -1.95 19.47 14.65
N VAL A 16 -2.92 20.40 14.70
CA VAL A 16 -4.16 20.31 13.94
C VAL A 16 -3.88 20.36 12.43
N VAL A 17 -2.99 21.26 11.98
CA VAL A 17 -2.60 21.35 10.57
C VAL A 17 -1.93 20.06 10.10
N ALA A 18 -1.00 19.50 10.90
CA ALA A 18 -0.34 18.23 10.58
C ALA A 18 -1.35 17.07 10.50
N ALA A 19 -2.33 17.02 11.41
CA ALA A 19 -3.38 16.02 11.41
C ALA A 19 -4.26 16.12 10.14
N ILE A 20 -4.69 17.33 9.78
CA ILE A 20 -5.47 17.56 8.55
C ILE A 20 -4.67 17.14 7.31
N PHE A 21 -3.39 17.51 7.24
CA PHE A 21 -2.52 17.13 6.13
C PHE A 21 -2.38 15.61 6.02
N ALA A 22 -2.15 14.91 7.14
CA ALA A 22 -2.07 13.46 7.17
C ALA A 22 -3.37 12.79 6.71
N VAL A 23 -4.53 13.31 7.13
CA VAL A 23 -5.85 12.82 6.69
C VAL A 23 -6.00 13.02 5.19
N ILE A 24 -5.65 14.18 4.64
CA ILE A 24 -5.73 14.43 3.20
C ILE A 24 -4.83 13.47 2.42
N LEU A 25 -3.57 13.28 2.83
CA LEU A 25 -2.67 12.33 2.18
C LEU A 25 -3.22 10.90 2.24
N PHE A 26 -3.80 10.50 3.37
CA PHE A 26 -4.45 9.20 3.52
C PHE A 26 -5.63 9.05 2.55
N LEU A 27 -6.49 10.06 2.44
CA LEU A 27 -7.62 10.04 1.50
C LEU A 27 -7.15 9.99 0.05
N LEU A 28 -6.15 10.78 -0.33
CA LEU A 28 -5.59 10.76 -1.68
C LEU A 28 -4.97 9.39 -2.01
N SER A 29 -4.23 8.81 -1.07
CA SER A 29 -3.63 7.48 -1.24
C SER A 29 -4.71 6.39 -1.37
N PHE A 30 -5.70 6.41 -0.49
CA PHE A 30 -6.73 5.38 -0.42
C PHE A 30 -7.77 5.48 -1.55
N PHE A 31 -8.20 6.69 -1.91
CA PHE A 31 -9.23 6.89 -2.93
C PHE A 31 -8.65 7.07 -4.34
N ILE A 32 -7.60 7.88 -4.51
CA ILE A 32 -7.08 8.17 -5.85
C ILE A 32 -6.10 7.08 -6.27
N ILE A 33 -5.05 6.85 -5.50
CA ILE A 33 -4.00 5.91 -5.92
C ILE A 33 -4.56 4.49 -5.92
N ASN A 34 -5.12 4.04 -4.80
CA ASN A 34 -5.58 2.66 -4.66
C ASN A 34 -6.80 2.29 -5.52
N TRP A 35 -7.68 3.24 -5.88
CA TRP A 35 -8.84 2.94 -6.73
C TRP A 35 -8.68 3.34 -8.20
N PHE A 36 -8.03 4.46 -8.50
CA PHE A 36 -7.94 5.01 -9.86
C PHE A 36 -6.63 4.63 -10.56
N CYS A 37 -5.52 4.57 -9.83
CA CYS A 37 -4.20 4.37 -10.42
C CYS A 37 -3.83 2.88 -10.56
N ILE A 38 -4.52 1.99 -9.84
CA ILE A 38 -4.22 0.55 -9.84
C ILE A 38 -5.03 -0.16 -10.91
N THR A 39 -4.31 -0.65 -11.91
CA THR A 39 -4.88 -1.48 -12.97
C THR A 39 -4.91 -2.94 -12.52
N LYS A 40 -5.79 -3.74 -13.12
CA LYS A 40 -5.94 -5.19 -12.86
C LYS A 40 -4.66 -6.03 -13.06
N LYS A 41 -3.57 -5.43 -13.53
CA LYS A 41 -2.30 -6.10 -13.84
C LYS A 41 -1.21 -5.77 -12.82
N ASP A 42 -1.46 -4.82 -11.93
CA ASP A 42 -0.51 -4.40 -10.92
C ASP A 42 -0.58 -5.32 -9.69
N ASP A 43 0.48 -5.32 -8.89
CA ASP A 43 0.52 -6.11 -7.66
C ASP A 43 -0.52 -5.61 -6.65
N PHE A 44 -1.06 -6.54 -5.86
CA PHE A 44 -2.07 -6.21 -4.85
C PHE A 44 -1.57 -5.22 -3.83
N THR A 45 -2.43 -4.27 -3.47
CA THR A 45 -2.09 -3.33 -2.42
C THR A 45 -2.09 -3.97 -1.05
N VAL A 46 -1.38 -3.31 -0.14
CA VAL A 46 -1.44 -3.63 1.29
C VAL A 46 -2.88 -3.56 1.80
N PHE A 47 -3.71 -2.67 1.24
CA PHE A 47 -5.13 -2.56 1.57
C PHE A 47 -5.93 -3.78 1.10
N GLU A 48 -5.72 -4.27 -0.12
CA GLU A 48 -6.38 -5.50 -0.60
C GLU A 48 -5.93 -6.74 0.20
N LYS A 49 -4.65 -6.81 0.58
CA LYS A 49 -4.12 -7.89 1.42
C LYS A 49 -4.67 -7.85 2.85
N LEU A 50 -4.90 -6.66 3.40
CA LEU A 50 -5.56 -6.46 4.69
C LEU A 50 -7.05 -6.82 4.58
N GLY A 51 -7.71 -6.37 3.52
CA GLY A 51 -9.12 -6.66 3.21
C GLY A 51 -9.40 -8.15 3.11
N LYS A 52 -8.46 -8.92 2.55
CA LYS A 52 -8.52 -10.40 2.53
C LYS A 52 -8.70 -11.01 3.93
N ARG A 53 -8.06 -10.46 4.96
CA ARG A 53 -8.17 -10.98 6.34
C ARG A 53 -9.54 -10.72 6.95
N TYR A 54 -10.19 -9.65 6.53
CA TYR A 54 -11.51 -9.23 7.02
C TYR A 54 -12.64 -9.53 6.01
N ASP A 55 -12.34 -10.19 4.89
CA ASP A 55 -13.24 -10.45 3.75
C ASP A 55 -13.92 -9.18 3.18
N VAL A 56 -13.22 -8.03 3.23
CA VAL A 56 -13.71 -6.72 2.77
C VAL A 56 -13.00 -6.27 1.49
N LYS A 57 -13.78 -5.79 0.50
CA LYS A 57 -13.27 -5.25 -0.77
C LYS A 57 -12.72 -3.84 -0.61
N LEU A 58 -11.40 -3.77 -0.45
CA LEU A 58 -10.63 -2.54 -0.24
C LEU A 58 -9.87 -2.08 -1.51
N GLY A 59 -10.22 -2.60 -2.68
CA GLY A 59 -9.57 -2.24 -3.94
C GLY A 59 -10.37 -2.68 -5.17
N PRO A 60 -9.84 -2.39 -6.38
CA PRO A 60 -10.51 -2.67 -7.64
C PRO A 60 -10.53 -4.16 -8.01
N HIS A 61 -9.62 -4.97 -7.47
CA HIS A 61 -9.55 -6.40 -7.77
C HIS A 61 -10.70 -7.18 -7.13
N ASP A 62 -11.10 -8.27 -7.77
CA ASP A 62 -12.18 -9.10 -7.24
C ASP A 62 -11.71 -9.97 -6.07
N MET A 63 -12.62 -10.25 -5.14
CA MET A 63 -12.33 -11.06 -3.96
C MET A 63 -11.92 -12.48 -4.31
N THR A 64 -12.43 -13.02 -5.41
CA THR A 64 -12.04 -14.35 -5.89
C THR A 64 -10.56 -14.39 -6.30
N ASP A 65 -10.06 -13.35 -6.96
CA ASP A 65 -8.65 -13.22 -7.37
C ASP A 65 -7.72 -12.99 -6.17
N ILE A 66 -8.15 -12.17 -5.21
CA ILE A 66 -7.42 -11.92 -3.96
C ILE A 66 -7.32 -13.20 -3.11
N ARG A 67 -8.40 -13.98 -3.03
CA ARG A 67 -8.44 -15.25 -2.29
C ARG A 67 -7.56 -16.32 -2.93
N ARG A 68 -7.52 -16.37 -4.27
CA ARG A 68 -6.62 -17.25 -5.05
C ARG A 68 -5.13 -17.00 -4.83
N GLY A 69 -4.74 -15.88 -4.20
CA GLY A 69 -3.35 -15.62 -3.85
C GLY A 69 -2.60 -14.73 -4.83
N GLY A 70 -3.30 -14.20 -5.84
CA GLY A 70 -2.82 -13.12 -6.68
C GLY A 70 -2.36 -13.46 -8.07
N TYR A 71 -2.23 -12.38 -8.84
CA TYR A 71 -2.01 -12.37 -10.28
C TYR A 71 -0.75 -13.15 -10.65
N ALA A 72 -0.78 -13.74 -11.85
CA ALA A 72 0.23 -14.63 -12.39
C ALA A 72 1.68 -14.09 -12.31
N SER A 73 1.89 -12.77 -12.12
CA SER A 73 3.21 -12.13 -12.03
C SER A 73 4.11 -12.74 -10.95
N SER A 74 3.57 -13.11 -9.78
CA SER A 74 4.34 -13.73 -8.70
C SER A 74 4.86 -15.12 -9.11
N ILE A 75 4.02 -15.93 -9.76
CA ILE A 75 4.41 -17.23 -10.31
C ILE A 75 5.40 -17.05 -11.46
N TYR A 76 5.21 -16.07 -12.34
CA TYR A 76 6.16 -15.76 -13.40
C TYR A 76 7.52 -15.33 -12.82
N LYS A 77 7.54 -14.44 -11.83
CA LYS A 77 8.75 -13.98 -11.15
C LYS A 77 9.46 -15.10 -10.40
N GLN A 78 8.72 -15.94 -9.68
CA GLN A 78 9.27 -17.11 -8.99
C GLN A 78 9.80 -18.16 -9.98
N ARG A 79 9.15 -18.31 -11.14
CA ARG A 79 9.62 -19.19 -12.22
C ARG A 79 10.87 -18.64 -12.92
N GLU A 80 10.97 -17.34 -13.11
CA GLU A 80 12.16 -16.65 -13.64
C GLU A 80 13.34 -16.77 -12.66
N GLU A 81 13.11 -16.53 -11.36
CA GLU A 81 14.10 -16.73 -10.30
C GLU A 81 14.56 -18.19 -10.24
N ALA A 82 13.63 -19.15 -10.32
CA ALA A 82 13.96 -20.57 -10.37
C ALA A 82 14.79 -20.92 -11.62
N LYS A 83 14.43 -20.43 -12.81
CA LYS A 83 15.21 -20.63 -14.04
C LYS A 83 16.63 -20.06 -13.92
N MET A 84 16.78 -18.85 -13.39
CA MET A 84 18.09 -18.22 -13.15
C MET A 84 18.95 -19.04 -12.18
N SER A 85 18.35 -19.62 -11.13
CA SER A 85 19.08 -20.49 -10.19
C SER A 85 19.59 -21.79 -10.83
N LEU A 86 18.82 -22.36 -11.77
CA LEU A 86 19.20 -23.60 -12.46
C LEU A 86 20.32 -23.38 -13.49
N ILE A 87 20.44 -22.17 -14.04
CA ILE A 87 21.51 -21.81 -14.98
C ILE A 87 22.85 -21.63 -14.25
N ASN A 88 22.83 -21.31 -12.96
CA ASN A 88 24.01 -20.91 -12.20
C ASN A 88 24.59 -22.03 -11.31
N ILE A 89 24.25 -23.29 -11.58
CA ILE A 89 24.84 -24.44 -10.88
C ILE A 89 26.31 -24.56 -11.35
N PRO A 90 27.31 -24.35 -10.49
CA PRO A 90 28.69 -24.64 -10.87
C PRO A 90 28.80 -26.15 -11.07
N GLU A 91 29.23 -26.59 -12.26
CA GLU A 91 29.63 -27.98 -12.47
C GLU A 91 30.83 -28.25 -11.55
N GLU A 92 30.57 -28.90 -10.41
CA GLU A 92 31.63 -29.48 -9.59
C GLU A 92 32.26 -30.64 -10.38
N HIS A 93 33.47 -30.40 -10.89
CA HIS A 93 34.39 -31.42 -11.39
C HIS A 93 35.30 -31.93 -10.28
#